data_AF-A0A183F6Z2-F1
#
_entry.id   AF-A0A183F6Z2-F1
#
_cell.length_a   1.000
_cell.length_b   1.000
_cell.length_c   1.000
_cell.angle_alpha   90.00
_cell.angle_beta   90.00
_cell.angle_gamma   90.00
#
_symmetry.space_group_name_H-M   'P 1'
#
loop_
_entity.id
_entity.type
_entity.pdbx_description
1 polymer ?
#
loop_
_entity_poly.entity_id
_entity_poly.type
_entity_poly.pdbx_seq_one_letter_code
_entity_poly.pdbx_strand_id
1 'polypeptide(L)'
;MGALNFFGIVFVILLLNPIVFVPTLPLLILFFLLRVVYLASSRDVKRLEATTRSPLYSHISAFMNGLYTVRAFRRQKEVLQEYHRAQNINTAAFGLTLSTSRWFAVCIDWLVAFFVSIVAFFSVITPGRQILDRLCSVQLIPGLDRVHV
;
A
#
# COMPACT_ATOMS: atom_id res chain seq x y z
N MET A 1 9.44 7.90 11.49
CA MET A 1 8.34 8.89 11.44
C MET A 1 6.97 8.26 11.21
N GLY A 2 6.80 7.33 10.25
CA GLY A 2 5.46 6.75 9.95
C GLY A 2 4.77 6.02 11.11
N ALA A 3 5.50 5.28 11.95
CA ALA A 3 4.91 4.54 13.06
C ALA A 3 4.27 5.47 14.12
N LEU A 4 4.91 6.61 14.43
CA LEU A 4 4.37 7.58 15.38
C LEU A 4 3.04 8.17 14.88
N ASN A 5 2.97 8.52 13.60
CA ASN A 5 1.74 9.03 12.98
C ASN A 5 0.61 7.99 13.05
N PHE A 6 0.93 6.71 12.82
CA PHE A 6 -0.06 5.64 12.90
C PHE A 6 -0.65 5.51 14.31
N PHE A 7 0.20 5.47 15.34
CA PHE A 7 -0.28 5.42 16.72
C PHE A 7 -1.09 6.66 17.10
N GLY A 8 -0.68 7.85 16.65
CA GLY A 8 -1.42 9.09 16.88
C GLY A 8 -2.83 9.06 16.29
N ILE A 9 -2.98 8.60 15.04
CA ILE A 9 -4.29 8.50 14.37
C ILE A 9 -5.19 7.50 15.10
N VAL A 10 -4.66 6.31 15.44
CA VAL A 10 -5.41 5.29 16.18
C VAL A 10 -5.86 5.82 17.54
N PHE A 11 -5.00 6.54 18.25
CA PHE A 11 -5.31 7.12 19.57
C PHE A 11 -6.44 8.16 19.48
N VAL A 12 -6.39 9.06 18.50
CA VAL A 12 -7.43 10.08 18.28
C VAL A 12 -8.78 9.43 17.93
N ILE A 13 -8.79 8.40 17.09
CA ILE A 13 -10.02 7.65 16.74
C ILE A 13 -10.63 6.99 17.99
N LEU A 14 -9.80 6.42 18.86
CA LEU A 14 -10.26 5.76 20.10
C LEU A 14 -10.91 6.76 21.07
N LEU A 15 -10.38 7.98 21.16
CA LEU A 15 -10.94 9.05 21.98
C LEU A 15 -12.27 9.58 21.42
N LEU A 16 -12.36 9.72 20.11
CA LEU A 16 -13.55 10.28 19.44
C LEU A 16 -14.75 9.34 19.50
N ASN A 17 -14.55 8.05 19.24
CA ASN A 17 -15.66 7.11 19.19
C ASN A 17 -15.23 5.66 19.45
N PRO A 18 -15.34 5.15 20.69
CA PRO A 18 -14.92 3.78 21.02
C PRO A 18 -15.76 2.71 20.29
N ILE A 19 -16.97 3.03 19.83
CA ILE A 19 -17.82 2.12 19.06
C ILE A 19 -17.22 1.78 17.68
N VAL A 20 -16.49 2.71 17.06
CA VAL A 20 -15.85 2.51 15.75
C VAL A 20 -14.64 1.55 15.84
N PHE A 21 -14.16 1.27 17.06
CA PHE A 21 -13.10 0.30 17.28
C PHE A 21 -13.52 -1.13 16.91
N VAL A 22 -14.79 -1.49 17.16
CA VAL A 22 -15.32 -2.84 16.91
C VAL A 22 -15.22 -3.24 15.43
N PRO A 23 -15.69 -2.45 14.45
CA PRO A 23 -15.52 -2.79 13.03
C PRO A 23 -14.07 -2.61 12.53
N THR A 24 -13.24 -1.85 13.24
CA THR A 24 -11.82 -1.65 12.87
C THR A 24 -10.98 -2.91 13.11
N LEU A 25 -11.30 -3.69 14.14
CA LEU A 25 -10.60 -4.94 14.48
C LEU A 25 -10.60 -5.99 13.35
N PRO A 26 -11.75 -6.39 12.77
CA PRO A 26 -11.78 -7.33 11.64
C PRO A 26 -11.11 -6.75 10.38
N LEU A 27 -11.22 -5.42 10.17
CA LEU A 27 -10.52 -4.75 9.07
C LEU A 27 -9.00 -4.90 9.22
N LEU A 28 -8.46 -4.72 10.43
CA LEU A 28 -7.03 -4.85 10.72
C LEU A 28 -6.52 -6.27 10.43
N ILE A 29 -7.30 -7.29 10.80
CA ILE A 29 -6.97 -8.70 10.52
C ILE A 29 -6.93 -8.94 9.01
N LEU A 30 -7.95 -8.49 8.27
CA LEU A 30 -8.01 -8.65 6.83
C LEU A 30 -6.86 -7.92 6.13
N PHE A 31 -6.54 -6.71 6.58
CA PHE A 31 -5.39 -5.94 6.10
C PHE A 31 -4.07 -6.68 6.34
N PHE A 32 -3.92 -7.32 7.51
CA PHE A 32 -2.74 -8.12 7.82
C PHE A 32 -2.60 -9.33 6.90
N LEU A 33 -3.69 -10.06 6.65
CA LEU A 33 -3.70 -11.20 5.71
C LEU A 33 -3.34 -10.76 4.29
N LEU A 34 -3.98 -9.69 3.79
CA LEU A 34 -3.66 -9.12 2.47
C LEU A 34 -2.18 -8.70 2.39
N ARG A 35 -1.66 -8.09 3.45
CA ARG A 35 -0.25 -7.68 3.52
C ARG A 35 0.69 -8.88 3.42
N VAL A 36 0.41 -9.98 4.12
CA VAL A 36 1.24 -11.19 4.07
C VAL A 36 1.29 -11.77 2.65
N VAL A 37 0.12 -11.90 2.01
CA VAL A 37 0.01 -12.39 0.63
C VAL A 37 0.74 -11.46 -0.34
N TYR A 38 0.53 -10.15 -0.23
CA TYR A 38 1.22 -9.16 -1.06
C TYR A 38 2.75 -9.21 -0.89
N LEU A 39 3.23 -9.35 0.34
CA LEU A 39 4.66 -9.35 0.61
C LEU A 39 5.35 -10.60 0.08
N ALA A 40 4.66 -11.75 0.09
CA ALA A 40 5.11 -12.97 -0.60
C ALA A 40 5.18 -12.75 -2.11
N SER A 41 4.07 -12.32 -2.72
CA SER A 41 3.99 -12.12 -4.17
C SER A 41 4.98 -11.04 -4.67
N SER A 42 5.12 -9.93 -3.95
CA SER A 42 6.06 -8.85 -4.29
C SER A 42 7.52 -9.30 -4.21
N ARG A 43 7.87 -10.19 -3.27
CA ARG A 43 9.23 -10.77 -3.19
C ARG A 43 9.53 -11.63 -4.40
N ASP A 44 8.60 -12.49 -4.80
CA ASP A 44 8.80 -13.37 -5.94
C ASP A 44 8.95 -12.58 -7.25
N VAL A 45 8.12 -11.56 -7.43
CA VAL A 45 8.21 -10.65 -8.58
C VAL A 45 9.51 -9.84 -8.57
N LYS A 46 9.92 -9.31 -7.42
CA LYS A 46 11.22 -8.62 -7.28
C LYS A 46 12.40 -9.56 -7.53
N ARG A 47 12.30 -10.83 -7.15
CA ARG A 47 13.33 -11.83 -7.45
C ARG A 47 13.43 -12.07 -8.95
N LEU A 48 12.29 -12.19 -9.64
CA LEU A 48 12.24 -12.32 -11.09
C LEU A 48 12.86 -11.11 -11.81
N GLU A 49 12.55 -9.89 -11.36
CA GLU A 49 13.16 -8.65 -11.85
C GLU A 49 14.68 -8.63 -11.64
N ALA A 50 15.15 -9.02 -10.45
CA ALA A 50 16.58 -9.10 -10.15
C ALA A 50 17.33 -10.10 -11.04
N THR A 51 16.75 -11.29 -11.27
CA THR A 51 17.34 -12.33 -12.12
C THR A 51 17.42 -11.92 -13.59
N THR A 52 16.47 -11.14 -14.09
CA THR A 52 16.48 -10.66 -15.49
C THR A 52 17.41 -9.46 -15.71
N ARG A 53 17.75 -8.73 -14.65
CA ARG A 53 18.62 -7.55 -14.72
C ARG A 53 20.10 -7.90 -14.82
N SER A 54 20.57 -8.98 -14.17
CA SER A 54 21.99 -9.40 -14.21
C SER A 54 22.50 -9.82 -15.60
N PRO A 55 21.78 -10.62 -16.41
CA PRO A 55 22.27 -11.02 -17.73
C PRO A 55 22.34 -9.83 -18.70
N LEU A 56 21.47 -8.83 -18.54
CA LEU A 56 21.51 -7.59 -19.34
C LEU A 56 22.83 -6.83 -19.12
N TYR A 57 23.25 -6.68 -17.86
CA TYR A 57 24.53 -6.02 -17.53
C TYR A 57 25.74 -6.81 -18.00
N SER A 58 25.70 -8.15 -17.87
CA SER A 58 26.75 -9.02 -18.37
C SER A 58 26.89 -8.93 -19.90
N HIS A 59 25.76 -8.93 -20.63
CA HIS A 59 25.75 -8.72 -22.07
C HIS A 59 26.35 -7.38 -22.48
N ILE A 60 25.95 -6.28 -21.82
CA ILE A 60 26.49 -4.94 -22.10
C ILE A 60 28.01 -4.90 -21.87
N SER A 61 28.49 -5.50 -20.78
CA SER A 61 29.92 -5.57 -20.48
C SER A 61 30.69 -6.36 -21.54
N ALA A 62 30.17 -7.52 -21.96
CA ALA A 62 30.76 -8.32 -23.03
C ALA A 62 30.79 -7.59 -24.38
N PHE A 63 29.74 -6.84 -24.70
CA PHE A 63 29.66 -5.99 -25.88
C PHE A 63 30.71 -4.89 -25.90
N MET A 64 30.88 -4.17 -24.78
CA MET A 64 31.86 -3.08 -24.68
C MET A 64 33.28 -3.61 -24.88
N ASN A 65 33.58 -4.78 -24.33
CA ASN A 65 34.89 -5.44 -24.48
C ASN A 65 35.09 -6.06 -25.88
N GLY A 66 34.02 -6.50 -26.56
CA GLY A 66 34.08 -7.16 -27.88
C GLY A 66 33.70 -6.28 -29.07
N LEU A 67 33.51 -4.96 -28.86
CA LEU A 67 32.89 -4.07 -29.84
C LEU A 67 33.68 -3.96 -31.15
N TYR A 68 35.01 -4.04 -31.07
CA TYR A 68 35.89 -4.01 -32.24
C TYR A 68 35.71 -5.28 -33.11
N THR A 69 35.60 -6.45 -32.47
CA THR A 69 35.37 -7.75 -33.13
C THR A 69 34.02 -7.77 -33.85
N VAL A 70 32.96 -7.33 -33.17
CA VAL A 70 31.60 -7.28 -33.76
C VAL A 70 31.55 -6.36 -34.99
N ARG A 71 32.27 -5.24 -34.96
CA ARG A 71 32.43 -4.33 -36.12
C ARG A 71 33.24 -4.96 -37.25
N ALA A 72 34.35 -5.64 -36.92
CA ALA A 72 35.19 -6.32 -37.90
C ALA A 72 34.42 -7.40 -38.68
N PHE A 73 33.55 -8.15 -37.99
CA PHE A 73 32.71 -9.19 -38.61
C PHE A 73 31.36 -8.68 -39.17
N ARG A 74 31.06 -7.37 -39.06
CA ARG A 74 29.79 -6.76 -39.50
C ARG A 74 28.51 -7.43 -38.94
N ARG A 75 28.60 -8.04 -37.75
CA ARG A 75 27.52 -8.80 -37.07
C ARG A 75 26.65 -7.94 -36.13
N GLN A 76 26.70 -6.61 -36.27
CA GLN A 76 26.06 -5.67 -35.35
C GLN A 76 24.54 -5.88 -35.23
N LYS A 77 23.85 -6.24 -36.32
CA LYS A 77 22.40 -6.43 -36.35
C LYS A 77 21.94 -7.63 -35.51
N GLU A 78 22.57 -8.79 -35.68
CA GLU A 78 22.25 -10.01 -34.93
C GLU A 78 22.44 -9.79 -33.42
N VAL A 79 23.56 -9.16 -33.11
CA VAL A 79 23.99 -8.89 -31.74
C VAL A 79 23.07 -7.84 -31.07
N LEU A 80 22.61 -6.84 -31.82
CA LEU A 80 21.58 -5.88 -31.37
C LEU A 80 20.19 -6.52 -31.17
N GLN A 81 19.82 -7.49 -32.01
CA GLN A 81 18.56 -8.22 -31.88
C GLN A 81 18.52 -9.04 -30.58
N GLU A 82 19.63 -9.67 -30.21
CA GLU A 82 19.75 -10.40 -28.95
C GLU A 82 19.64 -9.46 -27.74
N TYR A 83 20.26 -8.28 -27.82
CA TYR A 83 20.12 -7.24 -26.79
C TYR A 83 18.67 -6.78 -26.64
N HIS A 84 17.96 -6.51 -27.73
CA HIS A 84 16.55 -6.13 -27.68
C HIS A 84 15.67 -7.21 -27.05
N ARG A 85 15.96 -8.49 -27.30
CA ARG A 85 15.26 -9.60 -26.66
C ARG A 85 15.47 -9.60 -25.15
N ALA A 86 16.73 -9.49 -24.69
CA ALA A 86 17.05 -9.42 -23.27
C ALA A 86 16.41 -8.20 -22.59
N GLN A 87 16.42 -7.04 -23.27
CA GLN A 87 15.78 -5.81 -22.79
C GLN A 87 14.27 -5.98 -22.65
N ASN A 88 13.59 -6.57 -23.64
CA ASN A 88 12.15 -6.79 -23.60
C ASN A 88 11.73 -7.65 -22.40
N ILE A 89 12.50 -8.70 -22.08
CA ILE A 89 12.23 -9.56 -20.91
C ILE A 89 12.40 -8.76 -19.61
N ASN A 90 13.46 -7.94 -19.49
CA ASN A 90 13.65 -7.11 -18.31
C ASN A 90 12.55 -6.04 -18.16
N THR A 91 12.16 -5.38 -19.25
CA THR A 91 11.06 -4.41 -19.25
C THR A 91 9.74 -5.06 -18.88
N ALA A 92 9.46 -6.28 -19.37
CA ALA A 92 8.27 -7.04 -18.98
C ALA A 92 8.29 -7.37 -17.48
N ALA A 93 9.43 -7.84 -16.94
CA ALA A 93 9.57 -8.13 -15.51
C ALA A 93 9.36 -6.88 -14.64
N PHE A 94 9.94 -5.74 -15.02
CA PHE A 94 9.73 -4.46 -14.35
C PHE A 94 8.25 -4.02 -14.41
N GLY A 95 7.61 -4.18 -15.56
CA GLY A 95 6.18 -3.91 -15.72
C GLY A 95 5.32 -4.77 -14.79
N LEU A 96 5.65 -6.05 -14.61
CA LEU A 96 4.97 -6.93 -13.66
C LEU A 96 5.13 -6.47 -12.20
N THR A 97 6.32 -6.00 -11.81
CA THR A 97 6.54 -5.40 -10.47
C THR A 97 5.62 -4.21 -10.25
N LEU A 98 5.52 -3.33 -11.25
CA LEU A 98 4.69 -2.12 -11.17
C LEU A 98 3.20 -2.49 -11.11
N SER A 99 2.74 -3.35 -12.00
CA SER A 99 1.34 -3.82 -12.04
C SER A 99 0.93 -4.51 -10.74
N THR A 100 1.80 -5.34 -10.15
CA THR A 100 1.53 -6.01 -8.86
C THR A 100 1.35 -5.00 -7.73
N SER A 101 2.18 -3.94 -7.71
CA SER A 101 2.06 -2.88 -6.71
C SER A 101 0.76 -2.07 -6.83
N ARG A 102 0.34 -1.78 -8.06
CA ARG A 102 -0.92 -1.06 -8.34
C ARG A 102 -2.14 -1.92 -8.04
N TRP A 103 -2.11 -3.19 -8.40
CA TRP A 103 -3.18 -4.13 -8.08
C TRP A 103 -3.44 -4.18 -6.57
N PHE A 104 -2.38 -4.30 -5.77
CA PHE A 104 -2.50 -4.27 -4.31
C PHE A 104 -3.09 -2.96 -3.79
N ALA A 105 -2.64 -1.82 -4.29
CA ALA A 105 -3.20 -0.52 -3.91
C ALA A 105 -4.71 -0.46 -4.18
N VAL A 106 -5.14 -0.88 -5.38
CA VAL A 106 -6.57 -0.92 -5.74
C VAL A 106 -7.37 -1.86 -4.83
N CYS A 107 -6.85 -3.04 -4.50
CA CYS A 107 -7.52 -3.95 -3.57
C CYS A 107 -7.70 -3.33 -2.17
N ILE A 108 -6.71 -2.58 -1.69
CA ILE A 108 -6.78 -1.87 -0.41
C ILE A 108 -7.79 -0.73 -0.47
N ASP A 109 -7.81 0.05 -1.56
CA ASP A 109 -8.77 1.14 -1.73
C ASP A 109 -10.21 0.63 -1.74
N TRP A 110 -10.49 -0.49 -2.41
CA TRP A 110 -11.80 -1.14 -2.36
C TRP A 110 -12.19 -1.59 -0.96
N LEU A 111 -11.26 -2.16 -0.21
CA LEU A 111 -11.50 -2.60 1.16
C LEU A 111 -11.82 -1.42 2.08
N VAL A 112 -11.06 -0.33 1.97
CA VAL A 112 -11.27 0.89 2.75
C VAL A 112 -12.59 1.55 2.37
N ALA A 113 -12.92 1.64 1.09
CA ALA A 113 -14.19 2.20 0.63
C ALA A 113 -15.40 1.43 1.18
N PHE A 114 -15.33 0.10 1.17
CA PHE A 114 -16.38 -0.75 1.76
C PHE A 114 -16.52 -0.52 3.27
N PHE A 115 -15.41 -0.45 4.00
CA PHE A 115 -15.41 -0.16 5.43
C PHE A 115 -15.99 1.21 5.77
N VAL A 116 -15.54 2.26 5.09
CA VAL A 116 -16.03 3.63 5.30
C VAL A 116 -17.52 3.73 5.01
N SER A 117 -17.99 3.04 3.96
CA SER A 117 -19.42 2.94 3.64
C SER A 117 -20.21 2.35 4.82
N ILE A 118 -19.78 1.20 5.36
CA ILE A 118 -20.42 0.59 6.54
C ILE A 118 -20.45 1.54 7.73
N VAL A 119 -19.31 2.14 8.08
CA VAL A 119 -19.22 3.08 9.21
C VAL A 119 -20.14 4.29 9.01
N ALA A 120 -20.21 4.82 7.80
CA ALA A 120 -21.10 5.93 7.47
C ALA A 120 -22.58 5.54 7.63
N PHE A 121 -22.99 4.37 7.14
CA PHE A 121 -24.36 3.87 7.34
C PHE A 121 -24.70 3.66 8.83
N PHE A 122 -23.80 3.06 9.61
CA PHE A 122 -23.98 2.90 11.06
C PHE A 122 -24.09 4.25 11.79
N SER A 123 -23.28 5.24 11.38
CA SER A 123 -23.32 6.59 11.93
C SER A 123 -24.66 7.28 11.67
N VAL A 124 -25.22 7.15 10.47
CA VAL A 124 -26.52 7.76 10.10
C VAL A 124 -27.70 7.07 10.79
N ILE A 125 -27.66 5.73 10.93
CA ILE A 125 -28.75 4.95 11.53
C ILE A 125 -28.81 5.16 13.05
N THR A 126 -27.68 5.44 13.70
CA THR A 126 -27.66 5.71 15.15
C THR A 126 -28.33 7.06 15.40
N PRO A 127 -29.55 7.12 15.98
CA PRO A 127 -30.20 8.39 16.25
C PRO A 127 -29.29 9.23 17.16
N GLY A 128 -29.21 10.54 16.92
CA GLY A 128 -28.30 11.51 17.57
C GLY A 128 -28.36 11.63 19.10
N ARG A 129 -28.96 10.67 19.81
CA ARG A 129 -28.93 10.54 21.27
C ARG A 129 -27.51 10.34 21.82
N GLN A 130 -26.62 9.64 21.11
CA GLN A 130 -25.27 9.37 21.66
C GLN A 130 -24.37 10.61 21.77
N ILE A 131 -24.51 11.59 20.87
CA ILE A 131 -23.72 12.83 20.93
C ILE A 131 -24.27 13.73 22.06
N LEU A 132 -25.60 13.79 22.21
CA LEU A 132 -26.27 14.51 23.29
C LEU A 132 -25.97 13.90 24.68
N ASP A 133 -25.96 12.58 24.83
CA ASP A 133 -25.60 11.91 26.09
C ASP A 133 -24.14 12.15 26.48
N ARG A 134 -23.23 12.22 25.49
CA ARG A 134 -21.81 12.54 25.71
C ARG A 134 -21.61 14.02 26.08
N LEU A 135 -22.31 14.94 25.41
CA LEU A 135 -22.31 16.37 25.78
C LEU A 135 -22.90 16.57 27.18
N CYS A 136 -23.99 15.87 27.53
CA CYS A 136 -24.57 15.93 28.87
C CYS A 136 -23.60 15.40 29.94
N SER A 137 -22.90 14.28 29.69
CA SER A 137 -21.90 13.74 30.63
C SER A 137 -20.64 14.60 30.82
N VAL A 138 -20.28 15.40 29.81
CA VAL A 138 -19.12 16.32 29.85
C VAL A 138 -19.50 17.69 30.44
N GLN A 139 -20.74 18.15 30.22
CA GLN A 139 -21.26 19.38 30.79
C GLN A 139 -21.70 19.23 32.26
N LEU A 140 -21.89 17.99 32.76
CA LEU A 140 -22.20 17.69 34.16
C LEU A 140 -20.95 17.64 35.05
N ILE A 141 -20.02 18.59 34.89
CA ILE A 141 -19.01 18.93 35.89
C ILE A 141 -19.56 20.17 36.65
N PRO A 142 -19.81 20.05 37.97
CA PRO A 142 -20.74 20.93 38.68
C PRO A 142 -20.13 22.31 38.93
N GLY A 143 -20.76 23.35 38.40
CA GLY A 143 -20.31 24.72 38.57
C GLY A 143 -21.44 25.76 38.60
N LEU A 144 -22.70 25.37 38.80
CA LEU A 144 -23.81 26.31 38.84
C LEU A 144 -24.84 25.97 39.94
N ASP A 145 -24.44 26.14 41.20
CA ASP A 145 -25.38 26.23 42.34
C ASP A 145 -24.93 27.30 43.37
N ARG A 146 -24.43 28.45 42.89
CA ARG A 146 -23.92 29.52 43.78
C ARG A 146 -24.23 30.95 43.31
N VAL A 147 -25.25 31.14 42.46
CA VAL A 147 -25.73 32.48 42.04
C VAL A 147 -27.26 32.52 41.99
N HIS A 148 -27.91 32.11 43.09
CA HIS A 148 -29.30 32.48 43.38
C HIS A 148 -29.61 32.28 44.88
N VAL A 149 -28.91 33.03 45.75
CA VAL A 149 -29.42 33.54 47.04
C VAL A 149 -28.74 34.88 47.30
#